data_AF-A0A2N2HFH4-F1
#
_entry.id   AF-A0A2N2HFH4-F1
#
_cell.length_a   1.000
_cell.length_b   1.000
_cell.length_c   1.000
_cell.angle_alpha   90.00
_cell.angle_beta   90.00
_cell.angle_gamma   90.00
#
_symmetry.space_group_name_H-M   'P 1'
#
loop_
_entity.id
_entity.type
_entity.pdbx_description
1 polymer ?
#
loop_
_entity_poly.entity_id
_entity_poly.type
_entity_poly.pdbx_seq_one_letter_code
_entity_poly.pdbx_strand_id
1 'polypeptide(L)'
;NWARFHADVPVFGFLFTVGTFLLLFLRRTGRTWGLVLTTWIGLATWASIHARDRYLQSILPWMVVVTAVVLVQVWRSHWAHRVLLGLLLGVQIVWGSDVYFFRTHSMIHDSPIKAAVDFLATGFAKKYDERLLAFGTMEKIGTDLPEAAKVLVHEEHQTLGLQRRRVNDWPGIQGGLVYGRIADPAALHAQLVSWGVTHVVWKDTKSAATDSVGGDLLFFDWVRYTEDRKVYGGFRAARLAPTAPQGPFEDLVAYLTCGTNYEQGLYRRGALHLPDRVADRAYPVPDTKLRPDASNAEELIGRARYVVWNSKCRPEVKSSWLSGFDRVARRGSATDLYVRKP
;
A
#
# COMPACT_ATOMS: atom_id res chain seq x y z
N ASN A 1 13.87 0.62 -5.96
CA ASN A 1 13.31 0.88 -4.61
C ASN A 1 14.37 1.02 -3.49
N TRP A 2 15.67 0.96 -3.79
CA TRP A 2 16.78 1.02 -2.81
C TRP A 2 17.15 2.43 -2.35
N ALA A 3 17.24 3.39 -3.28
CA ALA A 3 17.55 4.79 -2.98
C ALA A 3 16.61 5.43 -1.93
N ARG A 4 15.38 4.90 -1.79
CA ARG A 4 14.39 5.42 -0.85
C ARG A 4 14.62 4.97 0.60
N PHE A 5 15.35 3.89 0.87
CA PHE A 5 15.42 3.28 2.21
C PHE A 5 16.76 3.43 2.93
N HIS A 6 17.89 3.41 2.24
CA HIS A 6 19.23 3.67 2.82
C HIS A 6 20.08 4.59 1.95
N ALA A 7 19.46 5.28 0.97
CA ALA A 7 20.17 6.09 -0.04
C ALA A 7 21.36 5.31 -0.64
N ASP A 8 22.55 5.89 -0.60
CA ASP A 8 23.78 5.33 -1.17
C ASP A 8 24.68 4.62 -0.14
N VAL A 9 24.17 4.35 1.06
CA VAL A 9 24.98 3.75 2.13
C VAL A 9 25.08 2.24 1.95
N PRO A 10 26.28 1.65 1.88
CA PRO A 10 26.45 0.20 1.84
C PRO A 10 26.13 -0.41 3.21
N VAL A 11 24.95 -1.03 3.33
CA VAL A 11 24.46 -1.58 4.61
C VAL A 11 24.95 -3.01 4.86
N PHE A 12 25.20 -3.80 3.80
CA PHE A 12 25.50 -5.22 3.91
C PHE A 12 26.84 -5.60 3.28
N GLY A 13 27.48 -6.61 3.85
CA GLY A 13 28.56 -7.35 3.19
C GLY A 13 29.94 -6.73 3.16
N PHE A 14 30.15 -5.49 3.66
CA PHE A 14 31.47 -4.85 3.66
C PHE A 14 32.57 -5.72 4.28
N LEU A 15 32.38 -6.19 5.52
CA LEU A 15 33.37 -7.02 6.21
C LEU A 15 33.57 -8.38 5.53
N PHE A 16 32.52 -8.95 4.93
CA PHE A 16 32.62 -10.19 4.16
C PHE A 16 33.48 -9.99 2.91
N THR A 17 33.25 -8.90 2.17
CA THR A 17 33.98 -8.54 0.95
C THR A 17 35.45 -8.28 1.26
N VAL A 18 35.73 -7.41 2.24
CA VAL A 18 37.12 -7.14 2.69
C VAL A 18 37.77 -8.40 3.23
N GLY A 19 37.05 -9.18 4.04
CA GLY A 19 37.52 -10.44 4.61
C GLY A 19 37.87 -11.49 3.56
N THR A 20 37.17 -11.51 2.43
CA THR A 20 37.49 -12.39 1.30
C THR A 20 38.88 -12.09 0.74
N PHE A 21 39.28 -10.82 0.64
CA PHE A 21 40.63 -10.45 0.21
C PHE A 21 41.70 -10.79 1.26
N LEU A 22 41.37 -10.69 2.55
CA LEU A 22 42.30 -11.05 3.62
C LEU A 22 42.66 -12.54 3.59
N LEU A 23 41.79 -13.41 3.08
CA LEU A 23 42.07 -14.86 2.95
C LEU A 23 43.27 -15.17 2.06
N LEU A 24 43.64 -14.29 1.13
CA LEU A 24 44.82 -14.45 0.28
C LEU A 24 46.13 -14.43 1.09
N PHE A 25 46.13 -13.78 2.25
CA PHE A 25 47.30 -13.61 3.12
C PHE A 25 47.31 -14.58 4.32
N LEU A 26 46.25 -15.37 4.48
CA LEU A 26 46.07 -16.29 5.61
C LEU A 26 46.43 -17.73 5.20
N ARG A 27 47.04 -18.48 6.13
CA ARG A 27 47.46 -19.87 5.89
C ARG A 27 46.33 -20.86 6.17
N ARG A 28 46.30 -21.97 5.41
CA ARG A 28 45.35 -23.09 5.58
C ARG A 28 43.87 -22.71 5.42
N THR A 29 43.58 -21.79 4.49
CA THR A 29 42.24 -21.24 4.24
C THR A 29 41.36 -22.05 3.29
N GLY A 30 41.80 -23.22 2.81
CA GLY A 30 41.09 -23.97 1.76
C GLY A 30 39.62 -24.26 2.08
N ARG A 31 39.28 -24.61 3.33
CA ARG A 31 37.89 -24.81 3.76
C ARG A 31 37.09 -23.50 3.77
N THR A 32 37.71 -22.41 4.18
CA THR A 32 37.07 -21.09 4.20
C THR A 32 36.80 -20.59 2.77
N TRP A 33 37.71 -20.86 1.82
CA TRP A 33 37.49 -20.57 0.40
C TRP A 33 36.28 -21.32 -0.17
N GLY A 34 36.06 -22.58 0.23
CA GLY A 34 34.85 -23.31 -0.12
C GLY A 34 33.59 -22.57 0.32
N LEU A 35 33.52 -22.12 1.58
CA LEU A 35 32.38 -21.35 2.10
C LEU A 35 32.20 -20.00 1.39
N VAL A 36 33.29 -19.31 1.07
CA VAL A 36 33.27 -18.05 0.30
C VAL A 36 32.65 -18.28 -1.08
N LEU A 37 33.12 -19.30 -1.81
CA LEU A 37 32.62 -19.61 -3.15
C LEU A 37 31.14 -20.00 -3.12
N THR A 38 30.74 -20.84 -2.17
CA THR A 38 29.33 -21.21 -1.99
C THR A 38 28.46 -19.99 -1.65
N THR A 39 28.97 -19.06 -0.83
CA THR A 39 28.29 -17.81 -0.51
C THR A 39 28.14 -16.91 -1.75
N TRP A 40 29.19 -16.77 -2.56
CA TRP A 40 29.14 -16.00 -3.82
C TRP A 40 28.20 -16.61 -4.86
N ILE A 41 28.17 -17.94 -4.98
CA ILE A 41 27.18 -18.63 -5.83
C ILE A 41 25.78 -18.33 -5.32
N GLY A 42 25.55 -18.45 -4.00
CA GLY A 42 24.27 -18.09 -3.38
C GLY A 42 23.85 -16.66 -3.67
N LEU A 43 24.78 -15.69 -3.56
CA LEU A 43 24.54 -14.28 -3.89
C LEU A 43 24.20 -14.09 -5.37
N ALA A 44 24.92 -14.75 -6.28
CA ALA A 44 24.66 -14.67 -7.72
C ALA A 44 23.29 -15.28 -8.08
N THR A 45 22.96 -16.44 -7.50
CA THR A 45 21.64 -17.07 -7.65
C THR A 45 20.54 -16.19 -7.07
N TRP A 46 20.75 -15.60 -5.89
CA TRP A 46 19.80 -14.66 -5.30
C TRP A 46 19.60 -13.44 -6.21
N ALA A 47 20.68 -12.85 -6.73
CA ALA A 47 20.61 -11.69 -7.60
C ALA A 47 19.89 -11.97 -8.92
N SER A 48 19.88 -13.22 -9.40
CA SER A 48 19.17 -13.60 -10.61
C SER A 48 17.67 -13.88 -10.40
N ILE A 49 17.25 -14.28 -9.19
CA ILE A 49 15.86 -14.67 -8.90
C ILE A 49 15.08 -13.67 -8.04
N HIS A 50 15.76 -12.78 -7.32
CA HIS A 50 15.15 -11.89 -6.35
C HIS A 50 15.59 -10.44 -6.56
N ALA A 51 14.60 -9.54 -6.69
CA ALA A 51 14.83 -8.10 -6.81
C ALA A 51 14.83 -7.35 -5.46
N ARG A 52 14.76 -8.05 -4.32
CA ARG A 52 14.60 -7.43 -2.98
C ARG A 52 15.51 -8.07 -1.92
N ASP A 53 16.29 -7.27 -1.21
CA ASP A 53 17.31 -7.74 -0.25
C ASP A 53 16.76 -8.23 1.07
N ARG A 54 15.46 -8.05 1.34
CA ARG A 54 14.82 -8.79 2.43
C ARG A 54 15.01 -10.30 2.29
N TYR A 55 15.17 -10.79 1.06
CA TYR A 55 15.44 -12.20 0.80
C TYR A 55 16.92 -12.57 0.94
N LEU A 56 17.83 -11.59 1.05
CA LEU A 56 19.25 -11.80 1.35
C LEU A 56 19.45 -12.33 2.79
N GLN A 57 18.45 -12.19 3.65
CA GLN A 57 18.45 -12.72 5.02
C GLN A 57 18.72 -14.22 5.10
N SER A 58 18.43 -14.99 4.03
CA SER A 58 18.75 -16.43 3.98
C SER A 58 20.25 -16.72 3.76
N ILE A 59 20.99 -15.81 3.11
CA ILE A 59 22.43 -15.96 2.79
C ILE A 59 23.31 -15.27 3.83
N LEU A 60 22.79 -14.23 4.48
CA LEU A 60 23.46 -13.45 5.54
C LEU A 60 24.17 -14.33 6.61
N PRO A 61 23.56 -15.41 7.14
CA PRO A 61 24.24 -16.28 8.09
C PRO A 61 25.56 -16.85 7.57
N TRP A 62 25.66 -17.20 6.29
CA TRP A 62 26.88 -17.73 5.70
C TRP A 62 27.96 -16.65 5.59
N MET A 63 27.56 -15.44 5.19
CA MET A 63 28.46 -14.28 5.17
C MET A 63 29.01 -13.97 6.58
N VAL A 64 28.16 -14.05 7.61
CA VAL A 64 28.54 -13.86 9.02
C VAL A 64 29.54 -14.94 9.45
N VAL A 65 29.28 -16.21 9.14
CA VAL A 65 30.19 -17.32 9.49
C VAL A 65 31.55 -17.17 8.81
N VAL A 66 31.58 -16.88 7.51
CA VAL A 66 32.82 -16.64 6.77
C VAL A 66 33.58 -15.47 7.39
N THR A 67 32.88 -14.36 7.64
CA THR A 67 33.48 -13.18 8.26
C THR A 67 34.09 -13.54 9.60
N ALA A 68 33.34 -14.18 10.50
CA ALA A 68 33.82 -14.59 11.82
C ALA A 68 35.07 -15.48 11.74
N VAL A 69 35.08 -16.46 10.84
CA VAL A 69 36.24 -17.34 10.63
C VAL A 69 37.47 -16.54 10.18
N VAL A 70 37.30 -15.59 9.26
CA VAL A 70 38.38 -14.68 8.84
C VAL A 70 38.89 -13.84 10.01
N LEU A 71 37.99 -13.20 10.76
CA LEU A 71 38.38 -12.34 11.90
C LEU A 71 39.16 -13.13 12.96
N VAL A 72 38.74 -14.36 13.28
CA VAL A 72 39.45 -15.24 14.22
C VAL A 72 40.85 -15.61 13.72
N GLN A 73 40.99 -15.92 12.42
CA GLN A 73 42.28 -16.24 11.83
C GLN A 73 43.22 -15.02 11.84
N VAL A 74 42.73 -13.84 11.48
CA VAL A 74 43.49 -12.58 11.55
C VAL A 74 43.90 -12.30 13.00
N TRP A 75 42.98 -12.46 13.95
CA TRP A 75 43.26 -12.23 15.38
C TRP A 75 44.35 -13.16 15.92
N ARG A 76 44.39 -14.42 15.48
CA ARG A 76 45.39 -15.41 15.90
C ARG A 76 46.76 -15.24 15.26
N SER A 77 46.93 -14.31 14.32
CA SER A 77 48.18 -14.10 13.61
C SER A 77 49.20 -13.28 14.43
N HIS A 78 49.40 -12.01 14.12
CA HIS A 78 50.36 -11.10 14.75
C HIS A 78 49.65 -9.94 15.44
N TRP A 79 50.27 -9.34 16.47
CA TRP A 79 49.66 -8.26 17.24
C TRP A 79 49.29 -7.04 16.39
N ALA A 80 50.10 -6.70 15.39
CA ALA A 80 49.82 -5.61 14.46
C ALA A 80 48.51 -5.83 13.68
N HIS A 81 48.23 -7.06 13.25
CA HIS A 81 46.97 -7.39 12.57
C HIS A 81 45.76 -7.28 13.51
N ARG A 82 45.93 -7.52 14.82
CA ARG A 82 44.86 -7.32 15.81
C ARG A 82 44.49 -5.85 15.93
N VAL A 83 45.48 -4.95 15.93
CA VAL A 83 45.25 -3.50 15.95
C VAL A 83 44.50 -3.06 14.69
N LEU A 84 44.98 -3.47 13.51
CA LEU A 84 44.31 -3.15 12.24
C LEU A 84 42.89 -3.71 12.17
N LEU A 85 42.68 -4.94 12.64
CA LEU A 85 41.36 -5.56 12.74
C LEU A 85 40.45 -4.77 13.71
N GLY A 86 40.98 -4.36 14.86
CA GLY A 86 40.24 -3.53 15.82
C GLY A 86 39.80 -2.20 15.20
N LEU A 87 40.68 -1.54 14.45
CA LEU A 87 40.36 -0.32 13.71
C LEU A 87 39.29 -0.57 12.64
N LEU A 88 39.42 -1.63 11.84
CA LEU A 88 38.43 -2.01 10.82
C LEU A 88 37.05 -2.26 11.42
N LEU A 89 36.98 -2.98 12.54
CA LEU A 89 35.74 -3.23 13.25
C LEU A 89 35.17 -1.94 13.86
N GLY A 90 36.02 -1.07 14.41
CA GLY A 90 35.62 0.25 14.91
C GLY A 90 34.98 1.10 13.82
N VAL A 91 35.60 1.17 12.64
CA VAL A 91 35.04 1.85 11.46
C VAL A 91 33.70 1.23 11.07
N GLN A 92 33.60 -0.10 11.02
CA GLN A 92 32.33 -0.77 10.70
C GLN A 92 31.23 -0.47 11.73
N ILE A 93 31.56 -0.42 13.02
CA ILE A 93 30.58 -0.10 14.08
C ILE A 93 30.10 1.34 13.93
N VAL A 94 31.02 2.30 13.76
CA VAL A 94 30.66 3.71 13.57
C VAL A 94 29.78 3.86 12.32
N TRP A 95 30.21 3.29 11.19
CA TRP A 95 29.49 3.38 9.93
C TRP A 95 28.14 2.64 9.94
N GLY A 96 28.09 1.48 10.61
CA GLY A 96 26.89 0.63 10.69
C GLY A 96 25.91 1.04 11.78
N SER A 97 26.31 1.90 12.73
CA SER A 97 25.48 2.27 13.87
C SER A 97 24.19 2.99 13.46
N ASP A 98 24.24 3.80 12.40
CA ASP A 98 23.10 4.57 11.92
C ASP A 98 22.02 3.72 11.23
N VAL A 99 22.39 2.52 10.73
CA VAL A 99 21.50 1.62 9.98
C VAL A 99 20.22 1.32 10.77
N TYR A 100 20.36 1.15 12.08
CA TYR A 100 19.24 0.84 12.97
C TYR A 100 18.22 1.97 13.12
N PHE A 101 18.63 3.20 12.78
CA PHE A 101 17.80 4.40 12.85
C PHE A 101 17.27 4.84 11.48
N PHE A 102 17.61 4.11 10.41
CA PHE A 102 17.05 4.39 9.10
C PHE A 102 15.54 4.14 9.08
N ARG A 103 14.81 5.04 8.39
CA ARG A 103 13.35 4.97 8.21
C ARG A 103 12.97 3.94 7.14
N THR A 104 13.38 2.70 7.37
CA THR A 104 13.29 1.60 6.39
C THR A 104 11.94 0.90 6.38
N HIS A 105 11.13 1.05 7.44
CA HIS A 105 9.88 0.32 7.55
C HIS A 105 8.73 1.04 6.82
N SER A 106 8.25 0.45 5.73
CA SER A 106 7.27 1.07 4.83
C SER A 106 5.92 1.39 5.48
N MET A 107 5.54 0.72 6.57
CA MET A 107 4.24 0.93 7.23
C MET A 107 4.33 1.91 8.41
N ILE A 108 5.48 1.96 9.08
CA ILE A 108 5.68 2.86 10.24
C ILE A 108 6.21 4.21 9.75
N HIS A 109 6.84 4.24 8.56
CA HIS A 109 7.56 5.40 8.03
C HIS A 109 8.68 5.90 8.95
N ASP A 110 9.16 5.04 9.84
CA ASP A 110 10.22 5.31 10.81
C ASP A 110 11.08 4.04 11.01
N SER A 111 12.09 4.14 11.88
CA SER A 111 12.92 3.00 12.30
C SER A 111 12.15 2.07 13.27
N PRO A 112 12.24 0.74 13.09
CA PRO A 112 11.64 -0.21 14.01
C PRO A 112 12.14 -0.07 15.46
N ILE A 113 13.42 0.30 15.65
CA ILE A 113 13.98 0.51 16.99
C ILE A 113 13.30 1.69 17.67
N LYS A 114 13.16 2.83 16.99
CA LYS A 114 12.45 3.98 17.55
C LYS A 114 11.01 3.60 17.92
N ALA A 115 10.30 2.92 17.02
CA ALA A 115 8.93 2.47 17.31
C ALA A 115 8.85 1.56 18.54
N ALA A 116 9.81 0.65 18.73
CA ALA A 116 9.88 -0.21 19.90
C ALA A 116 10.20 0.57 21.18
N VAL A 117 11.15 1.52 21.13
CA VAL A 117 11.49 2.39 22.26
C VAL A 117 10.31 3.27 22.64
N ASP A 118 9.65 3.91 21.67
CA ASP A 118 8.45 4.73 21.89
C ASP A 118 7.34 3.89 22.53
N PHE A 119 7.13 2.66 22.03
CA PHE A 119 6.16 1.72 22.60
C PHE A 119 6.49 1.36 24.05
N LEU A 120 7.75 1.05 24.37
CA LEU A 120 8.16 0.75 25.75
C LEU A 120 8.03 1.99 26.66
N ALA A 121 8.28 3.19 26.13
CA ALA A 121 8.16 4.45 26.86
C ALA A 121 6.71 4.85 27.17
N THR A 122 5.70 4.29 26.48
CA THR A 122 4.27 4.55 26.78
C THR A 122 3.90 4.28 28.23
N GLY A 123 4.54 3.29 28.88
CA GLY A 123 4.32 2.97 30.29
C GLY A 123 4.75 4.09 31.23
N PHE A 124 5.86 4.77 30.92
CA PHE A 124 6.31 5.94 31.67
C PHE A 124 5.38 7.14 31.48
N ALA A 125 4.87 7.31 30.25
CA ALA A 125 3.88 8.32 29.91
C ALA A 125 2.47 8.02 30.46
N LYS A 126 2.28 6.91 31.21
CA LYS A 126 0.99 6.42 31.72
C LYS A 126 -0.08 6.19 30.63
N LYS A 127 0.35 5.91 29.40
CA LYS A 127 -0.53 5.63 28.24
C LYS A 127 -0.81 4.14 28.10
N TYR A 128 -1.31 3.52 29.17
CA TYR A 128 -1.48 2.06 29.22
C TYR A 128 -2.50 1.54 28.19
N ASP A 129 -3.56 2.30 27.93
CA ASP A 129 -4.56 1.92 26.93
C ASP A 129 -3.98 1.89 25.51
N GLU A 130 -3.10 2.83 25.16
CA GLU A 130 -2.40 2.84 23.86
C GLU A 130 -1.43 1.65 23.72
N ARG A 131 -0.85 1.19 24.83
CA ARG A 131 0.11 0.07 24.85
C ARG A 131 -0.54 -1.28 24.57
N LEU A 132 -1.80 -1.46 24.96
CA LEU A 132 -2.51 -2.73 24.84
C LEU A 132 -3.26 -2.87 23.50
N LEU A 133 -3.40 -1.77 22.75
CA LEU A 133 -4.01 -1.78 21.41
C LEU A 133 -3.01 -2.23 20.34
N ALA A 134 -2.78 -3.54 20.26
CA ALA A 134 -1.83 -4.15 19.32
C ALA A 134 -2.14 -3.84 17.84
N PHE A 135 -3.40 -3.56 17.50
CA PHE A 135 -3.83 -3.34 16.11
C PHE A 135 -4.49 -1.97 15.87
N GLY A 136 -4.32 -1.04 16.80
CA GLY A 136 -4.69 0.36 16.65
C GLY A 136 -6.14 0.58 16.23
N THR A 137 -6.36 1.30 15.13
CA THR A 137 -7.71 1.70 14.67
C THR A 137 -8.61 0.50 14.36
N MET A 138 -8.07 -0.58 13.80
CA MET A 138 -8.89 -1.76 13.46
C MET A 138 -9.42 -2.47 14.69
N GLU A 139 -8.66 -2.48 15.79
CA GLU A 139 -9.09 -3.01 17.09
C GLU A 139 -10.20 -2.17 17.71
N LYS A 140 -10.09 -0.84 17.61
CA LYS A 140 -11.16 0.08 18.04
C LYS A 140 -12.44 -0.15 17.26
N ILE A 141 -12.35 -0.26 15.93
CA ILE A 141 -13.51 -0.59 15.09
C ILE A 141 -14.08 -1.95 15.49
N GLY A 142 -13.24 -2.97 15.65
CA GLY A 142 -13.65 -4.32 16.03
C GLY A 142 -14.40 -4.36 17.35
N THR A 143 -13.95 -3.60 18.35
CA THR A 143 -14.57 -3.51 19.68
C THR A 143 -15.96 -2.87 19.63
N ASP A 144 -16.14 -1.85 18.78
CA ASP A 144 -17.41 -1.15 18.64
C ASP A 144 -18.44 -1.90 17.78
N LEU A 145 -17.99 -2.91 17.02
CA LEU A 145 -18.87 -3.73 16.18
C LEU A 145 -19.52 -4.88 16.98
N PRO A 146 -20.77 -5.25 16.67
CA PRO A 146 -21.41 -6.44 17.24
C PRO A 146 -20.55 -7.69 17.06
N GLU A 147 -20.58 -8.63 18.01
CA GLU A 147 -19.78 -9.87 17.94
C GLU A 147 -20.07 -10.69 16.68
N ALA A 148 -21.34 -10.74 16.25
CA ALA A 148 -21.78 -11.45 15.05
C ALA A 148 -21.49 -10.70 13.74
N ALA A 149 -20.87 -9.51 13.79
CA ALA A 149 -20.64 -8.72 12.60
C ALA A 149 -19.77 -9.46 11.57
N LYS A 150 -20.25 -9.48 10.33
CA LYS A 150 -19.46 -9.79 9.14
C LYS A 150 -19.21 -8.52 8.36
N VAL A 151 -17.95 -8.17 8.17
CA VAL A 151 -17.53 -6.84 7.74
C VAL A 151 -16.90 -6.90 6.35
N LEU A 152 -17.42 -6.13 5.40
CA LEU A 152 -16.67 -5.82 4.18
C LEU A 152 -15.58 -4.81 4.53
N VAL A 153 -14.32 -5.14 4.29
CA VAL A 153 -13.23 -4.17 4.44
C VAL A 153 -12.73 -3.77 3.05
N HIS A 154 -12.99 -2.51 2.69
CA HIS A 154 -12.69 -1.96 1.38
C HIS A 154 -11.23 -1.53 1.23
N GLU A 155 -10.54 -2.09 0.23
CA GLU A 155 -9.17 -1.75 -0.17
C GLU A 155 -8.20 -1.66 1.03
N GLU A 156 -8.28 -2.63 1.96
CA GLU A 156 -7.38 -2.72 3.10
C GLU A 156 -6.96 -4.18 3.40
N HIS A 157 -5.65 -4.40 3.48
CA HIS A 157 -5.08 -5.69 3.82
C HIS A 157 -4.97 -5.91 5.32
N GLN A 158 -4.71 -4.84 6.08
CA GLN A 158 -4.43 -4.90 7.50
C GLN A 158 -5.73 -4.96 8.31
N THR A 159 -6.22 -6.17 8.52
CA THR A 159 -7.58 -6.39 9.06
C THR A 159 -7.60 -7.33 10.27
N LEU A 160 -6.43 -7.76 10.77
CA LEU A 160 -6.34 -8.69 11.90
C LEU A 160 -6.96 -8.11 13.18
N GLY A 161 -6.74 -6.82 13.43
CA GLY A 161 -7.29 -6.12 14.59
C GLY A 161 -8.80 -6.08 14.67
N LEU A 162 -9.49 -6.27 13.55
CA LEU A 162 -10.95 -6.20 13.51
C LEU A 162 -11.60 -7.28 14.38
N GLN A 163 -10.95 -8.45 14.55
CA GLN A 163 -11.47 -9.58 15.33
C GLN A 163 -12.94 -9.93 15.03
N ARG A 164 -13.34 -9.79 13.76
CA ARG A 164 -14.66 -10.12 13.23
C ARG A 164 -14.52 -10.90 11.92
N ARG A 165 -15.58 -11.61 11.51
CA ARG A 165 -15.62 -12.23 10.19
C ARG A 165 -15.55 -11.14 9.14
N ARG A 166 -14.83 -11.37 8.05
CA ARG A 166 -14.64 -10.35 7.01
C ARG A 166 -14.79 -10.86 5.60
N VAL A 167 -15.22 -9.97 4.72
CA VAL A 167 -15.08 -10.06 3.27
C VAL A 167 -13.99 -9.05 2.89
N ASN A 168 -12.98 -9.51 2.16
CA ASN A 168 -11.91 -8.66 1.67
C ASN A 168 -12.13 -8.44 0.17
N ASP A 169 -12.07 -7.20 -0.27
CA ASP A 169 -12.23 -6.83 -1.66
C ASP A 169 -10.95 -6.32 -2.32
N TRP A 170 -9.78 -6.57 -1.72
CA TRP A 170 -8.52 -6.11 -2.26
C TRP A 170 -8.21 -6.73 -3.65
N PRO A 171 -8.05 -5.90 -4.70
CA PRO A 171 -7.79 -6.37 -6.06
C PRO A 171 -6.56 -7.29 -6.18
N GLY A 172 -6.72 -8.44 -6.85
CA GLY A 172 -5.65 -9.44 -7.04
C GLY A 172 -5.54 -10.49 -5.93
N ILE A 173 -6.25 -10.33 -4.80
CA ILE A 173 -6.35 -11.33 -3.73
C ILE A 173 -7.79 -11.89 -3.62
N GLN A 174 -8.76 -11.25 -4.28
CA GLN A 174 -10.15 -11.69 -4.34
C GLN A 174 -10.62 -12.06 -5.76
N GLY A 175 -11.61 -12.96 -5.85
CA GLY A 175 -12.30 -13.34 -7.10
C GLY A 175 -13.82 -13.10 -7.09
N GLY A 176 -14.39 -12.57 -5.99
CA GLY A 176 -15.84 -12.51 -5.77
C GLY A 176 -16.51 -11.17 -6.11
N LEU A 177 -15.84 -10.02 -5.88
CA LEU A 177 -16.37 -8.70 -6.20
C LEU A 177 -15.63 -8.10 -7.40
N VAL A 178 -16.39 -7.69 -8.41
CA VAL A 178 -15.88 -6.89 -9.53
C VAL A 178 -16.78 -5.68 -9.66
N TYR A 179 -16.50 -4.64 -8.86
CA TYR A 179 -17.37 -3.47 -8.72
C TYR A 179 -17.68 -2.80 -10.07
N GLY A 180 -16.70 -2.71 -10.97
CA GLY A 180 -16.89 -2.15 -12.31
C GLY A 180 -17.92 -2.89 -13.17
N ARG A 181 -18.29 -4.13 -12.83
CA ARG A 181 -19.29 -4.95 -13.55
C ARG A 181 -20.64 -5.06 -12.84
N ILE A 182 -20.73 -4.63 -11.59
CA ILE A 182 -22.01 -4.60 -10.87
C ILE A 182 -22.83 -3.42 -11.41
N ALA A 183 -24.12 -3.62 -11.66
CA ALA A 183 -24.97 -2.68 -12.40
C ALA A 183 -25.24 -1.36 -11.66
N ASP A 184 -25.54 -1.42 -10.37
CA ASP A 184 -25.94 -0.26 -9.57
C ASP A 184 -25.78 -0.52 -8.05
N PRO A 185 -25.99 0.49 -7.19
CA PRO A 185 -25.89 0.33 -5.73
C PRO A 185 -26.83 -0.72 -5.15
N ALA A 186 -28.02 -0.93 -5.73
CA ALA A 186 -28.95 -1.95 -5.25
C ALA A 186 -28.43 -3.37 -5.51
N ALA A 187 -27.85 -3.61 -6.68
CA ALA A 187 -27.20 -4.87 -7.04
C ALA A 187 -26.00 -5.17 -6.13
N LEU A 188 -25.15 -4.16 -5.86
CA LEU A 188 -24.04 -4.32 -4.92
C LEU A 188 -24.55 -4.66 -3.51
N HIS A 189 -25.57 -3.93 -3.05
CA HIS A 189 -26.18 -4.16 -1.75
C HIS A 189 -26.72 -5.59 -1.64
N ALA A 190 -27.50 -6.04 -2.63
CA ALA A 190 -28.05 -7.40 -2.66
C ALA A 190 -26.97 -8.47 -2.64
N GLN A 191 -25.87 -8.27 -3.39
CA GLN A 191 -24.73 -9.19 -3.39
C GLN A 191 -24.07 -9.28 -2.01
N LEU A 192 -23.80 -8.14 -1.35
CA LEU A 192 -23.20 -8.12 -0.02
C LEU A 192 -24.11 -8.74 1.05
N VAL A 193 -25.42 -8.47 0.98
CA VAL A 193 -26.43 -9.11 1.85
C VAL A 193 -26.47 -10.62 1.63
N SER A 194 -26.39 -11.09 0.38
CA SER A 194 -26.35 -12.53 0.06
C SER A 194 -25.15 -13.25 0.67
N TRP A 195 -24.06 -12.52 0.95
CA TRP A 195 -22.89 -13.04 1.64
C TRP A 195 -22.97 -12.88 3.16
N GLY A 196 -24.07 -12.35 3.69
CA GLY A 196 -24.26 -12.06 5.11
C GLY A 196 -23.40 -10.91 5.61
N VAL A 197 -22.95 -10.00 4.74
CA VAL A 197 -22.27 -8.77 5.17
C VAL A 197 -23.27 -7.91 5.94
N THR A 198 -22.82 -7.36 7.06
CA THR A 198 -23.63 -6.55 7.98
C THR A 198 -23.07 -5.15 8.17
N HIS A 199 -21.76 -4.99 8.00
CA HIS A 199 -21.05 -3.74 8.18
C HIS A 199 -20.01 -3.56 7.08
N VAL A 200 -19.62 -2.31 6.83
CA VAL A 200 -18.53 -1.97 5.91
C VAL A 200 -17.54 -1.04 6.60
N VAL A 201 -16.26 -1.25 6.33
CA VAL A 201 -15.14 -0.43 6.77
C VAL A 201 -14.33 0.01 5.57
N TRP A 202 -14.00 1.29 5.47
CA TRP A 202 -13.23 1.86 4.36
C TRP A 202 -12.39 3.05 4.80
N LYS A 203 -11.40 3.46 3.99
CA LYS A 203 -10.62 4.67 4.24
C LYS A 203 -11.45 5.92 4.01
N ASP A 204 -11.41 6.85 4.96
CA ASP A 204 -12.22 8.05 4.86
C ASP A 204 -11.77 8.94 3.69
N THR A 205 -12.70 9.24 2.78
CA THR A 205 -12.50 10.07 1.59
C THR A 205 -11.34 9.66 0.68
N LYS A 206 -10.89 8.39 0.70
CA LYS A 206 -9.74 7.92 -0.09
C LYS A 206 -9.99 6.57 -0.76
N SER A 207 -9.60 6.47 -2.02
CA SER A 207 -9.44 5.21 -2.76
C SER A 207 -7.96 4.94 -3.01
N ALA A 208 -7.54 3.69 -2.81
CA ALA A 208 -6.20 3.21 -3.11
C ALA A 208 -5.91 3.16 -4.62
N ALA A 209 -6.92 3.43 -5.46
CA ALA A 209 -6.82 3.38 -6.91
C ALA A 209 -6.44 1.98 -7.45
N THR A 210 -6.81 0.93 -6.70
CA THR A 210 -6.46 -0.44 -7.07
C THR A 210 -7.55 -1.10 -7.91
N ASP A 211 -8.82 -0.69 -7.75
CA ASP A 211 -9.91 -1.05 -8.66
C ASP A 211 -9.97 -0.12 -9.89
N SER A 212 -10.86 -0.45 -10.81
CA SER A 212 -11.37 0.40 -11.89
C SER A 212 -12.10 1.64 -11.37
N VAL A 213 -12.08 2.70 -12.17
CA VAL A 213 -12.77 3.98 -11.84
C VAL A 213 -14.27 3.78 -11.66
N GLY A 214 -14.90 2.98 -12.52
CA GLY A 214 -16.33 2.64 -12.40
C GLY A 214 -16.66 1.82 -11.16
N GLY A 215 -15.69 1.06 -10.66
CA GLY A 215 -15.78 0.32 -9.40
C GLY A 215 -15.72 1.23 -8.17
N ASP A 216 -14.72 2.12 -8.12
CA ASP A 216 -14.61 3.13 -7.06
C ASP A 216 -15.88 4.00 -6.98
N LEU A 217 -16.36 4.50 -8.12
CA LEU A 217 -17.58 5.33 -8.16
C LEU A 217 -18.80 4.60 -7.60
N LEU A 218 -18.96 3.32 -7.95
CA LEU A 218 -20.06 2.51 -7.43
C LEU A 218 -19.96 2.31 -5.93
N PHE A 219 -18.78 1.95 -5.43
CA PHE A 219 -18.56 1.74 -4.00
C PHE A 219 -18.85 3.01 -3.20
N PHE A 220 -18.28 4.14 -3.64
CA PHE A 220 -18.40 5.40 -2.92
C PHE A 220 -19.80 6.05 -3.03
N ASP A 221 -20.58 5.76 -4.07
CA ASP A 221 -22.01 6.09 -4.07
C ASP A 221 -22.80 5.14 -3.16
N TRP A 222 -22.54 3.84 -3.22
CA TRP A 222 -23.23 2.85 -2.41
C TRP A 222 -23.07 3.07 -0.90
N VAL A 223 -21.87 3.44 -0.42
CA VAL A 223 -21.67 3.73 1.03
C VAL A 223 -22.50 4.93 1.51
N ARG A 224 -23.04 5.77 0.61
CA ARG A 224 -23.96 6.87 0.96
C ARG A 224 -25.34 6.39 1.39
N TYR A 225 -25.66 5.12 1.21
CA TYR A 225 -26.91 4.49 1.67
C TYR A 225 -26.70 3.62 2.92
N THR A 226 -25.52 3.66 3.53
CA THR A 226 -25.26 2.97 4.82
C THR A 226 -25.72 3.81 6.01
N GLU A 227 -25.98 3.14 7.13
CA GLU A 227 -26.48 3.71 8.38
C GLU A 227 -25.38 3.73 9.46
N ASP A 228 -25.62 4.48 10.55
CA ASP A 228 -24.77 4.48 11.76
C ASP A 228 -23.29 4.76 11.48
N ARG A 229 -23.01 5.73 10.59
CA ARG A 229 -21.64 6.03 10.17
C ARG A 229 -20.83 6.63 11.30
N LYS A 230 -19.68 6.02 11.59
CA LYS A 230 -18.71 6.52 12.57
C LYS A 230 -17.31 6.59 11.97
N VAL A 231 -16.59 7.65 12.34
CA VAL A 231 -15.22 7.91 11.90
C VAL A 231 -14.26 7.39 12.97
N TYR A 232 -13.23 6.66 12.52
CA TYR A 232 -12.17 6.09 13.34
C TYR A 232 -10.82 6.48 12.76
N GLY A 233 -10.30 7.63 13.18
CA GLY A 233 -9.07 8.18 12.58
C GLY A 233 -9.22 8.34 11.06
N GLY A 234 -8.39 7.63 10.29
CA GLY A 234 -8.43 7.63 8.82
C GLY A 234 -9.45 6.68 8.18
N PHE A 235 -10.33 6.05 8.96
CA PHE A 235 -11.32 5.07 8.49
C PHE A 235 -12.74 5.51 8.83
N ARG A 236 -13.71 4.98 8.10
CA ARG A 236 -15.12 4.96 8.47
C ARG A 236 -15.60 3.53 8.63
N ALA A 237 -16.52 3.34 9.56
CA ALA A 237 -17.33 2.13 9.65
C ALA A 237 -18.80 2.52 9.60
N ALA A 238 -19.61 1.66 9.00
CA ALA A 238 -21.04 1.85 8.90
C ALA A 238 -21.78 0.50 8.89
N ARG A 239 -23.04 0.52 9.32
CA ARG A 239 -23.94 -0.62 9.21
C ARG A 239 -24.59 -0.62 7.83
N LEU A 240 -24.74 -1.79 7.23
CA LEU A 240 -25.56 -1.93 6.02
C LEU A 240 -27.02 -1.63 6.40
N ALA A 241 -27.68 -0.79 5.61
CA ALA A 241 -29.11 -0.58 5.74
C ALA A 241 -29.86 -1.91 5.53
N PRO A 242 -30.98 -2.15 6.22
CA PRO A 242 -31.76 -3.38 6.02
C PRO A 242 -32.45 -3.42 4.65
N THR A 243 -32.71 -2.26 4.06
CA THR A 243 -33.33 -2.11 2.75
C THR A 243 -32.29 -1.71 1.70
N ALA A 244 -32.37 -2.32 0.52
CA ALA A 244 -31.54 -1.93 -0.60
C ALA A 244 -31.83 -0.47 -1.02
N PRO A 245 -30.82 0.27 -1.49
CA PRO A 245 -30.99 1.58 -2.10
C PRO A 245 -32.08 1.55 -3.18
N GLN A 246 -32.89 2.60 -3.28
CA GLN A 246 -33.95 2.72 -4.29
C GLN A 246 -33.53 3.68 -5.42
N GLY A 247 -33.92 3.34 -6.66
CA GLY A 247 -33.57 4.08 -7.88
C GLY A 247 -34.59 5.16 -8.28
N PRO A 248 -34.39 5.82 -9.44
CA PRO A 248 -33.46 5.43 -10.51
C PRO A 248 -31.99 5.75 -10.21
N PHE A 249 -31.09 4.83 -10.60
CA PHE A 249 -29.65 5.07 -10.54
C PHE A 249 -29.14 5.51 -11.91
N GLU A 250 -28.86 6.80 -12.05
CA GLU A 250 -28.15 7.32 -13.21
C GLU A 250 -26.72 6.74 -13.26
N ASP A 251 -26.24 6.43 -14.47
CA ASP A 251 -24.95 5.75 -14.68
C ASP A 251 -23.91 6.60 -15.41
N LEU A 252 -24.22 7.86 -15.74
CA LEU A 252 -23.34 8.71 -16.55
C LEU A 252 -22.20 9.31 -15.73
N VAL A 253 -20.98 9.23 -16.28
CA VAL A 253 -19.72 9.69 -15.69
C VAL A 253 -19.06 10.69 -16.61
N ALA A 254 -18.86 11.93 -16.14
CA ALA A 254 -17.97 12.88 -16.78
C ALA A 254 -16.52 12.56 -16.37
N TYR A 255 -15.77 11.93 -17.28
CA TYR A 255 -14.38 11.53 -17.07
C TYR A 255 -13.43 12.59 -17.62
N LEU A 256 -12.88 13.41 -16.71
CA LEU A 256 -12.07 14.60 -16.98
C LEU A 256 -10.68 14.47 -16.34
N THR A 257 -10.03 13.34 -16.57
CA THR A 257 -8.66 13.06 -16.09
C THR A 257 -7.75 12.67 -17.26
N CYS A 258 -6.44 12.66 -17.03
CA CYS A 258 -5.40 12.44 -18.02
C CYS A 258 -4.31 11.51 -17.47
N GLY A 259 -3.42 11.02 -18.33
CA GLY A 259 -2.36 10.07 -17.93
C GLY A 259 -2.88 8.67 -17.62
N THR A 260 -4.05 8.32 -18.15
CA THR A 260 -4.69 7.00 -18.14
C THR A 260 -4.96 6.55 -19.58
N ASN A 261 -5.33 5.29 -19.79
CA ASN A 261 -5.66 4.78 -21.12
C ASN A 261 -7.10 5.13 -21.57
N TYR A 262 -7.96 5.61 -20.66
CA TYR A 262 -9.27 6.16 -21.01
C TYR A 262 -9.14 7.55 -21.66
N GLU A 263 -9.90 7.78 -22.73
CA GLU A 263 -10.09 9.11 -23.31
C GLU A 263 -10.98 9.98 -22.41
N GLN A 264 -10.91 11.31 -22.54
CA GLN A 264 -11.78 12.22 -21.80
C GLN A 264 -13.16 12.33 -22.46
N GLY A 265 -14.22 12.29 -21.65
CA GLY A 265 -15.59 12.37 -22.16
C GLY A 265 -16.65 11.87 -21.18
N LEU A 266 -17.86 11.69 -21.70
CA LEU A 266 -19.00 11.13 -20.98
C LEU A 266 -19.07 9.62 -21.24
N TYR A 267 -19.09 8.84 -20.16
CA TYR A 267 -19.16 7.39 -20.19
C TYR A 267 -20.37 6.91 -19.40
N ARG A 268 -20.89 5.73 -19.73
CA ARG A 268 -21.57 4.90 -18.73
C ARG A 268 -20.55 4.34 -17.74
N ARG A 269 -20.89 4.30 -16.45
CA ARG A 269 -20.02 3.82 -15.37
C ARG A 269 -19.47 2.41 -15.64
N GLY A 270 -20.30 1.51 -16.18
CA GLY A 270 -19.88 0.15 -16.53
C GLY A 270 -18.82 0.06 -17.64
N ALA A 271 -18.66 1.11 -18.46
CA ALA A 271 -17.56 1.18 -19.44
C ALA A 271 -16.21 1.48 -18.77
N LEU A 272 -16.22 2.08 -17.58
CA LEU A 272 -15.03 2.38 -16.78
C LEU A 272 -14.60 1.21 -15.88
N HIS A 273 -14.78 -0.04 -16.32
CA HIS A 273 -14.53 -1.25 -15.53
C HIS A 273 -13.09 -1.79 -15.61
N LEU A 274 -12.22 -1.18 -16.41
CA LEU A 274 -10.80 -1.54 -16.48
C LEU A 274 -9.99 -0.66 -15.53
N PRO A 275 -8.94 -1.20 -14.89
CA PRO A 275 -7.95 -0.38 -14.19
C PRO A 275 -7.24 0.60 -15.15
N ASP A 276 -6.82 1.78 -14.67
CA ASP A 276 -6.35 2.91 -15.49
C ASP A 276 -5.19 2.63 -16.48
N ARG A 277 -4.40 1.56 -16.28
CA ARG A 277 -3.11 1.33 -16.97
C ARG A 277 -2.80 -0.14 -17.22
N VAL A 278 -3.75 -0.88 -17.75
CA VAL A 278 -3.50 -2.19 -18.38
C VAL A 278 -3.03 -1.96 -19.83
N ALA A 279 -1.76 -2.29 -20.14
CA ALA A 279 -1.11 -2.00 -21.41
C ALA A 279 -1.70 -2.76 -22.62
N ASP A 280 -2.22 -3.97 -22.39
CA ASP A 280 -2.62 -4.90 -23.46
C ASP A 280 -4.14 -5.01 -23.63
N ARG A 281 -4.88 -3.93 -23.39
CA ARG A 281 -6.34 -3.92 -23.53
C ARG A 281 -6.85 -2.73 -24.30
N ALA A 282 -7.84 -2.96 -25.15
CA ALA A 282 -8.64 -1.89 -25.75
C ALA A 282 -9.54 -1.27 -24.69
N TYR A 283 -9.45 0.05 -24.54
CA TYR A 283 -10.29 0.81 -23.61
C TYR A 283 -11.56 1.25 -24.32
N PRO A 284 -12.71 1.23 -23.63
CA PRO A 284 -13.93 1.81 -24.15
C PRO A 284 -13.76 3.29 -24.52
N VAL A 285 -14.38 3.68 -25.62
CA VAL A 285 -14.51 5.07 -26.05
C VAL A 285 -15.71 5.72 -25.34
N PRO A 286 -15.66 7.04 -25.06
CA PRO A 286 -16.79 7.72 -24.43
C PRO A 286 -17.97 7.84 -25.39
N ASP A 287 -19.18 7.83 -24.84
CA ASP A 287 -20.42 8.11 -25.58
C ASP A 287 -20.42 9.55 -26.13
N THR A 288 -19.76 10.47 -25.44
CA THR A 288 -19.53 11.84 -25.92
C THR A 288 -18.11 12.27 -25.55
N LYS A 289 -17.24 12.45 -26.55
CA LYS A 289 -15.87 12.91 -26.33
C LYS A 289 -15.83 14.35 -25.79
N LEU A 290 -14.86 14.63 -24.92
CA LEU A 290 -14.49 16.00 -24.62
C LEU A 290 -13.88 16.63 -25.88
N ARG A 291 -14.34 17.83 -26.25
CA ARG A 291 -13.76 18.57 -27.37
C ARG A 291 -12.32 19.01 -27.05
N PRO A 292 -11.42 19.13 -28.04
CA PRO A 292 -10.04 19.55 -27.80
C PRO A 292 -9.88 20.91 -27.12
N ASP A 293 -10.83 21.83 -27.36
CA ASP A 293 -10.92 23.15 -26.73
C ASP A 293 -11.61 23.12 -25.36
N ALA A 294 -12.09 21.95 -24.94
CA ALA A 294 -12.89 21.69 -23.76
C ALA A 294 -14.17 22.55 -23.63
N SER A 295 -14.69 23.07 -24.74
CA SER A 295 -15.88 23.93 -24.76
C SER A 295 -17.15 23.24 -24.27
N ASN A 296 -17.23 21.91 -24.35
CA ASN A 296 -18.37 21.13 -23.89
C ASN A 296 -18.24 20.58 -22.46
N ALA A 297 -17.19 20.92 -21.71
CA ALA A 297 -16.93 20.32 -20.39
C ALA A 297 -18.07 20.53 -19.38
N GLU A 298 -18.62 21.74 -19.31
CA GLU A 298 -19.74 22.08 -18.42
C GLU A 298 -21.00 21.29 -18.75
N GLU A 299 -21.28 21.09 -20.05
CA GLU A 299 -22.40 20.27 -20.51
C GLU A 299 -22.23 18.80 -20.09
N LEU A 300 -21.02 18.24 -20.25
CA LEU A 300 -20.73 16.86 -19.84
C LEU A 300 -20.94 16.67 -18.34
N ILE A 301 -20.45 17.61 -17.51
CA ILE A 301 -20.67 17.59 -16.05
C ILE A 301 -22.15 17.73 -15.74
N GLY A 302 -22.85 18.65 -16.42
CA GLY A 302 -24.28 18.90 -16.23
C GLY A 302 -25.15 17.67 -16.45
N ARG A 303 -24.77 16.79 -17.39
CA ARG A 303 -25.46 15.52 -17.70
C ARG A 303 -25.05 14.34 -16.82
N ALA A 304 -23.94 14.43 -16.11
CA ALA A 304 -23.37 13.30 -15.41
C ALA A 304 -23.90 13.15 -13.97
N ARG A 305 -24.06 11.89 -13.53
CA ARG A 305 -24.25 11.54 -12.13
C ARG A 305 -22.93 11.60 -11.36
N TYR A 306 -21.84 11.26 -12.03
CA TYR A 306 -20.51 11.16 -11.46
C TYR A 306 -19.54 12.09 -12.18
N VAL A 307 -18.61 12.70 -11.46
CA VAL A 307 -17.48 13.42 -12.08
C VAL A 307 -16.18 12.83 -11.56
N VAL A 308 -15.28 12.52 -12.48
CA VAL A 308 -13.92 12.09 -12.20
C VAL A 308 -12.99 13.16 -12.72
N TRP A 309 -12.33 13.88 -11.81
CA TRP A 309 -11.56 15.05 -12.20
C TRP A 309 -10.19 15.04 -11.55
N ASN A 310 -9.17 15.35 -12.35
CA ASN A 310 -7.82 15.59 -11.87
C ASN A 310 -7.46 17.04 -12.16
N SER A 311 -7.15 17.82 -11.11
CA SER A 311 -6.89 19.25 -11.21
C SER A 311 -5.64 19.61 -12.03
N LYS A 312 -4.80 18.63 -12.35
CA LYS A 312 -3.63 18.80 -13.23
C LYS A 312 -3.94 18.58 -14.70
N CYS A 313 -5.16 18.14 -15.03
CA CYS A 313 -5.60 17.83 -16.37
C CYS A 313 -6.49 18.94 -16.92
N ARG A 314 -6.54 19.07 -18.25
CA ARG A 314 -7.57 19.87 -18.91
C ARG A 314 -8.88 19.08 -18.96
N PRO A 315 -10.05 19.73 -18.87
CA PRO A 315 -10.23 21.16 -18.60
C PRO A 315 -9.97 21.52 -17.15
N GLU A 316 -9.67 22.80 -16.91
CA GLU A 316 -9.83 23.36 -15.58
C GLU A 316 -11.32 23.40 -15.24
N VAL A 317 -11.73 22.65 -14.23
CA VAL A 317 -13.12 22.59 -13.78
C VAL A 317 -13.35 23.67 -12.73
N LYS A 318 -14.31 24.56 -13.00
CA LYS A 318 -14.71 25.61 -12.06
C LYS A 318 -15.46 25.00 -10.88
N SER A 319 -15.23 25.51 -9.67
CA SER A 319 -15.94 25.08 -8.46
C SER A 319 -17.47 25.21 -8.57
N SER A 320 -17.95 26.20 -9.32
CA SER A 320 -19.38 26.41 -9.60
C SER A 320 -20.02 25.21 -10.32
N TRP A 321 -19.30 24.55 -11.22
CA TRP A 321 -19.79 23.38 -11.96
C TRP A 321 -19.96 22.14 -11.06
N LEU A 322 -19.23 22.08 -9.95
CA LEU A 322 -19.26 20.98 -8.98
C LEU A 322 -20.16 21.26 -7.76
N SER A 323 -20.83 22.42 -7.71
CA SER A 323 -21.67 22.82 -6.57
C SER A 323 -22.80 21.83 -6.24
N GLY A 324 -23.33 21.16 -7.28
CA GLY A 324 -24.34 20.09 -7.18
C GLY A 324 -23.79 18.70 -6.83
N PHE A 325 -22.50 18.59 -6.52
CA PHE A 325 -21.84 17.31 -6.25
C PHE A 325 -21.20 17.29 -4.86
N ASP A 326 -21.14 16.09 -4.28
CA ASP A 326 -20.34 15.78 -3.11
C ASP A 326 -19.03 15.13 -3.57
N ARG A 327 -17.89 15.60 -3.06
CA ARG A 327 -16.62 14.89 -3.22
C ARG A 327 -16.61 13.69 -2.30
N VAL A 328 -16.77 12.49 -2.86
CA VAL A 328 -16.89 11.25 -2.07
C VAL A 328 -15.53 10.62 -1.75
N ALA A 329 -14.54 10.79 -2.63
CA ALA A 329 -13.19 10.27 -2.39
C ALA A 329 -12.13 10.96 -3.25
N ARG A 330 -10.88 10.87 -2.82
CA ARG A 330 -9.68 11.09 -3.63
C ARG A 330 -9.10 9.74 -4.02
N ARG A 331 -9.05 9.47 -5.32
CA ARG A 331 -8.46 8.28 -5.93
C ARG A 331 -6.98 8.51 -6.20
N GLY A 332 -6.14 7.69 -5.59
CA GLY A 332 -4.69 7.85 -5.68
C GLY A 332 -4.22 9.18 -5.08
N SER A 333 -3.39 9.93 -5.80
CA SER A 333 -2.79 11.18 -5.28
C SER A 333 -3.39 12.47 -5.83
N ALA A 334 -4.15 12.44 -6.93
CA ALA A 334 -4.53 13.66 -7.65
C ALA A 334 -5.92 13.64 -8.32
N THR A 335 -6.64 12.51 -8.31
CA THR A 335 -7.95 12.40 -8.96
C THR A 335 -9.04 12.42 -7.89
N ASP A 336 -9.95 13.37 -7.97
CA ASP A 336 -11.10 13.47 -7.08
C ASP A 336 -12.33 12.82 -7.74
N LEU A 337 -13.09 12.09 -6.94
CA LEU A 337 -14.34 11.42 -7.31
C LEU A 337 -15.51 12.20 -6.71
N TYR A 338 -16.47 12.55 -7.56
CA TYR A 338 -17.65 13.30 -7.19
C TYR A 338 -18.91 12.52 -7.55
N VAL A 339 -19.92 12.62 -6.68
CA VAL A 339 -21.24 12.08 -6.94
C VAL A 339 -22.27 13.18 -6.76
N ARG A 340 -23.26 13.25 -7.65
CA ARG A 340 -24.33 14.24 -7.57
C ARG A 340 -25.05 14.11 -6.23
N LYS A 341 -25.41 15.26 -5.66
CA LYS A 341 -26.28 15.33 -4.48
C LYS A 341 -27.66 14.72 -4.82
N PRO A 342 -28.35 14.10 -3.85
CA PRO A 342 -29.70 13.60 -4.05
C PRO A 342 -30.68 14.71 -4.43
#